data_AF-A0AAE1UIT6-F1
#
_entry.id   AF-A0AAE1UIT6-F1
#
_cell.length_a   1.000
_cell.length_b   1.000
_cell.length_c   1.000
_cell.angle_alpha   90.00
_cell.angle_beta   90.00
_cell.angle_gamma   90.00
#
_symmetry.space_group_name_H-M   'P 1'
#
loop_
_entity.id
_entity.type
_entity.pdbx_description
1 polymer ?
#
loop_
_entity_poly.entity_id
_entity_poly.type
_entity_poly.pdbx_seq_one_letter_code
_entity_poly.pdbx_strand_id
1 'polypeptide(L)'
;MQGVYDEEVCRDLFERQEDDRTRGHSKKLYVRISRLNIRKNFFGNRVVENWNDLPEQVITSGSVLKFERALDKVWGSQPVKYDYRVRIEKLRPRHIHPNHRTD
;
A
#
# COMPACT_ATOMS: atom_id res chain seq x y z
N MET A 1 10.15 -14.73 10.75
CA MET A 1 8.71 -14.95 11.02
C MET A 1 8.25 -16.03 10.07
N GLN A 2 8.10 -17.26 10.56
CA GLN A 2 7.58 -18.38 9.79
C GLN A 2 6.37 -18.92 10.56
N GLY A 3 5.27 -19.22 9.86
CA GLY A 3 4.12 -19.95 10.42
C GLY A 3 2.99 -19.15 11.06
N VAL A 4 2.88 -17.82 10.87
CA VAL A 4 1.69 -17.06 11.34
C VAL A 4 0.53 -17.12 10.33
N TYR A 5 0.84 -17.26 9.05
CA TYR A 5 -0.13 -17.32 7.96
C TYR A 5 0.14 -18.55 7.10
N ASP A 6 -0.92 -19.08 6.49
CA ASP A 6 -0.84 -20.17 5.53
C ASP A 6 -0.07 -19.72 4.28
N GLU A 7 1.09 -20.33 4.03
CA GLU A 7 1.98 -19.97 2.92
C GLU A 7 1.40 -20.35 1.55
N GLU A 8 0.55 -21.38 1.47
CA GLU A 8 -0.09 -21.77 0.21
C GLU A 8 -1.15 -20.75 -0.18
N VAL A 9 -1.94 -20.28 0.78
CA VAL A 9 -2.99 -19.28 0.55
C VAL A 9 -2.41 -17.89 0.30
N CYS A 10 -1.35 -17.51 1.01
CA CYS A 10 -0.82 -16.15 0.95
C CYS A 10 0.05 -15.87 -0.28
N ARG A 11 0.59 -16.90 -0.94
CA ARG A 11 1.50 -16.75 -2.08
C ARG A 11 0.89 -15.99 -3.25
N ASP A 12 -0.40 -16.20 -3.51
CA ASP A 12 -1.10 -15.64 -4.66
C ASP A 12 -1.91 -14.37 -4.33
N LEU A 13 -1.84 -13.90 -3.08
CA LEU A 13 -2.64 -12.78 -2.61
C LEU A 13 -2.17 -11.45 -3.21
N PHE A 14 -0.85 -11.29 -3.39
CA PHE A 14 -0.23 -10.07 -3.90
C PHE A 14 0.82 -10.40 -4.95
N GLU A 15 0.93 -9.54 -5.94
CA GLU A 15 1.93 -9.64 -7.00
C GLU A 15 2.92 -8.49 -6.84
N ARG A 16 4.22 -8.80 -6.91
CA ARG A 16 5.26 -7.78 -6.82
C ARG A 16 5.36 -7.01 -8.14
N GLN A 17 5.53 -5.70 -8.06
CA GLN A 17 5.82 -4.91 -9.25
C GLN A 17 7.27 -5.20 -9.69
N GLU A 18 7.46 -5.67 -10.92
CA GLU A 18 8.80 -5.99 -11.47
C GLU A 18 9.54 -4.77 -12.02
N ASP A 19 8.83 -3.66 -12.20
CA ASP A 19 9.37 -2.43 -12.74
C ASP A 19 9.91 -1.54 -11.60
N ASP A 20 11.24 -1.46 -11.52
CA ASP A 20 12.00 -0.63 -10.57
C ASP A 20 12.12 0.85 -11.03
N ARG A 21 11.39 1.29 -12.07
CA ARG A 21 11.45 2.66 -12.59
C ARG A 21 11.20 3.73 -11.50
N THR A 22 12.32 4.28 -11.04
CA THR A 22 12.65 5.60 -10.43
C THR A 22 11.71 6.28 -9.43
N ARG A 23 10.51 5.78 -9.15
CA ARG A 23 9.52 6.41 -8.25
C ARG A 23 8.82 5.41 -7.33
N GLY A 24 9.02 5.62 -6.03
CA GLY A 24 8.48 4.79 -4.95
C GLY A 24 9.55 3.90 -4.33
N HIS A 25 9.12 2.87 -3.60
CA HIS A 25 10.03 2.01 -2.84
C HIS A 25 10.33 0.66 -3.53
N SER A 26 11.40 -0.02 -3.10
CA SER A 26 11.93 -1.27 -3.69
C SER A 26 11.03 -2.52 -3.57
N LYS A 27 9.90 -2.41 -2.87
CA LYS A 27 8.99 -3.55 -2.59
C LYS A 27 7.55 -3.30 -3.05
N LYS A 28 7.35 -2.49 -4.09
CA LYS A 28 6.00 -2.16 -4.56
C LYS A 28 5.23 -3.39 -5.01
N LEU A 29 3.92 -3.34 -4.82
CA LEU A 29 2.96 -4.32 -5.28
C LEU A 29 2.27 -3.83 -6.56
N TYR A 30 1.95 -4.76 -7.45
CA TYR A 30 1.21 -4.48 -8.66
C TYR A 30 -0.24 -4.04 -8.34
N VAL A 31 -0.62 -2.86 -8.84
CA VAL A 31 -1.96 -2.32 -8.65
C VAL A 31 -2.94 -3.04 -9.57
N ARG A 32 -3.67 -4.02 -9.01
CA ARG A 32 -4.72 -4.73 -9.75
C ARG A 32 -5.92 -3.81 -9.98
N ILE A 33 -6.08 -3.35 -11.22
CA ILE A 33 -7.25 -2.57 -11.62
C ILE A 33 -8.45 -3.50 -11.71
N SER A 34 -9.44 -3.29 -10.85
CA SER A 34 -10.67 -4.06 -10.90
C SER A 34 -11.76 -3.36 -11.70
N ARG A 35 -12.33 -4.06 -12.69
CA ARG A 35 -13.44 -3.56 -13.51
C ARG A 35 -14.72 -3.35 -12.73
N LEU A 36 -14.95 -4.16 -11.69
CA LEU A 36 -16.18 -4.11 -10.90
C LEU A 36 -15.98 -3.26 -9.64
N ASN A 37 -16.89 -2.31 -9.41
CA ASN A 37 -16.89 -1.45 -8.23
C ASN A 37 -17.01 -2.22 -6.90
N ILE A 38 -17.53 -3.45 -6.92
CA ILE A 38 -17.57 -4.32 -5.74
C ILE A 38 -16.17 -4.88 -5.48
N ARG A 39 -15.46 -5.27 -6.54
CA ARG A 39 -14.16 -5.94 -6.42
C ARG A 39 -13.03 -5.00 -6.00
N LYS A 40 -13.12 -3.70 -6.28
CA LYS A 40 -12.12 -2.72 -5.80
C LYS A 40 -12.05 -2.62 -4.28
N ASN A 41 -13.10 -3.05 -3.56
CA ASN A 41 -13.16 -3.02 -2.11
C ASN A 41 -12.69 -4.33 -1.43
N PHE A 42 -12.25 -5.33 -2.19
CA PHE A 42 -11.62 -6.52 -1.59
C PHE A 42 -10.30 -6.15 -0.91
N PHE A 43 -9.95 -6.94 0.10
CA PHE A 43 -8.74 -6.74 0.90
C PHE A 43 -7.48 -6.60 0.02
N GLY A 44 -7.27 -7.54 -0.90
CA GLY A 44 -6.10 -7.54 -1.79
C GLY A 44 -5.96 -6.26 -2.64
N ASN A 45 -7.07 -5.64 -3.03
CA ASN A 45 -7.03 -4.39 -3.80
C ASN A 45 -6.87 -3.15 -2.90
N ARG A 46 -7.51 -3.15 -1.73
CA ARG A 46 -7.49 -2.01 -0.80
C ARG A 46 -6.13 -1.79 -0.14
N VAL A 47 -5.34 -2.85 0.07
CA VAL A 47 -4.06 -2.77 0.79
C VAL A 47 -2.92 -2.31 -0.12
N VAL A 48 -2.96 -2.66 -1.41
CA VAL A 48 -1.87 -2.41 -2.36
C VAL A 48 -1.49 -0.94 -2.48
N GLU A 49 -2.47 -0.04 -2.61
CA GLU A 49 -2.17 1.39 -2.73
C GLU A 49 -1.52 1.95 -1.46
N ASN A 50 -2.04 1.57 -0.29
CA ASN A 50 -1.47 2.04 0.98
C ASN A 50 -0.06 1.54 1.20
N TRP A 51 0.22 0.30 0.77
CA TRP A 51 1.55 -0.27 0.80
C TRP A 51 2.50 0.52 -0.09
N ASN A 52 2.11 0.78 -1.34
CA ASN A 52 2.92 1.51 -2.33
C ASN A 52 3.20 2.97 -1.96
N ASP A 53 2.33 3.57 -1.15
CA ASP A 53 2.48 4.93 -0.62
C ASP A 53 3.44 4.99 0.59
N LEU A 54 3.86 3.85 1.14
CA LEU A 54 4.79 3.85 2.28
C LEU A 54 6.19 4.31 1.85
N PRO A 55 6.87 5.11 2.69
CA PRO A 55 8.24 5.48 2.43
C PRO A 55 9.22 4.30 2.48
N GLU A 56 10.30 4.36 1.70
CA GLU A 56 11.37 3.33 1.67
C GLU A 56 11.89 2.99 3.07
N GLN A 57 12.12 3.99 3.93
CA GLN A 57 12.65 3.78 5.29
C GLN A 57 11.71 2.95 6.18
N VAL A 58 10.40 2.99 5.92
CA VAL A 58 9.43 2.14 6.65
C VAL A 58 9.58 0.70 6.14
N ILE A 59 9.54 0.53 4.82
CA ILE A 59 9.56 -0.76 4.12
C ILE A 59 10.88 -1.55 4.30
N THR A 60 12.00 -0.84 4.47
CA THR A 60 13.34 -1.40 4.66
C THR A 60 13.69 -1.67 6.13
N SER A 61 12.74 -1.49 7.05
CA SER A 61 12.94 -1.80 8.47
C SER A 61 13.42 -3.23 8.69
N GLY A 62 14.55 -3.40 9.38
CA GLY A 62 15.19 -4.71 9.60
C GLY A 62 14.49 -5.64 10.60
N SER A 63 13.37 -5.23 11.21
CA SER A 63 12.54 -6.08 12.08
C SER A 63 11.10 -5.60 12.09
N VAL A 64 10.18 -6.49 12.49
CA VAL A 64 8.75 -6.16 12.56
C VAL A 64 8.46 -5.06 13.58
N LEU A 65 9.06 -5.12 14.76
CA LEU A 65 8.88 -4.06 15.77
C LEU A 65 9.35 -2.68 15.26
N LYS A 66 10.44 -2.63 14.48
CA LYS A 66 10.90 -1.38 13.86
C LYS A 66 9.93 -0.90 12.79
N PHE A 67 9.44 -1.82 11.97
CA PHE A 67 8.42 -1.55 10.96
C PHE A 67 7.14 -0.98 11.59
N GLU A 68 6.58 -1.64 12.61
CA GLU A 68 5.37 -1.19 13.33
C GLU A 68 5.53 0.23 13.89
N ARG A 69 6.65 0.49 14.59
CA ARG A 69 6.95 1.83 15.14
C ARG A 69 7.11 2.90 14.07
N ALA A 70 7.72 2.57 12.93
CA ALA A 70 7.89 3.51 11.82
C ALA A 70 6.55 3.78 11.12
N LEU A 71 5.75 2.73 10.91
CA LEU A 71 4.41 2.80 10.36
C LEU A 71 3.50 3.65 11.24
N ASP A 72 3.53 3.43 12.56
CA ASP A 72 2.77 4.19 13.55
C ASP A 72 3.06 5.69 13.51
N LYS A 73 4.30 6.07 13.20
CA LYS A 73 4.68 7.49 13.04
C LYS A 73 4.11 8.07 11.76
N VAL A 74 4.16 7.32 10.65
CA VAL A 74 3.63 7.76 9.34
C VAL A 74 2.10 7.84 9.37
N TRP A 75 1.44 6.92 10.08
CA TRP A 75 -0.01 6.87 10.19
C TRP A 75 -0.57 7.53 11.45
N GLY A 76 0.29 8.05 12.33
CA GLY A 76 -0.13 8.64 13.61
C GLY A 76 -1.06 9.84 13.48
N SER A 77 -0.96 10.57 12.36
CA SER A 77 -1.85 11.69 12.01
C SER A 77 -3.06 11.27 11.17
N GLN A 78 -3.16 10.01 10.76
CA GLN A 78 -4.25 9.54 9.92
C GLN A 78 -5.48 9.18 10.76
N PRO A 79 -6.66 9.78 10.50
CA PRO A 79 -7.92 9.45 11.18
C PRO A 79 -8.30 7.96 11.14
N VAL A 80 -7.81 7.22 10.12
CA VAL A 80 -8.08 5.78 9.98
C VAL A 80 -7.45 4.92 11.07
N LYS A 81 -6.50 5.46 11.85
CA LYS A 81 -5.87 4.74 12.95
C LYS A 81 -6.87 4.32 14.04
N TYR A 82 -7.88 5.16 14.28
CA TYR A 82 -8.88 4.94 15.34
C TYR A 82 -10.32 4.90 14.83
N ASP A 83 -10.57 5.34 13.60
CA ASP A 83 -11.92 5.34 13.01
C ASP A 83 -12.02 4.38 11.80
N TYR A 84 -12.56 3.19 12.06
CA TYR A 84 -12.80 2.17 11.03
C TYR A 84 -13.85 2.57 9.99
N ARG A 85 -14.64 3.63 10.23
CA ARG A 85 -15.61 4.19 9.29
C ARG A 85 -14.96 5.18 8.32
N VAL A 86 -13.77 5.70 8.65
CA VAL A 86 -12.98 6.49 7.71
C VAL A 86 -12.34 5.53 6.71
N ARG A 87 -12.74 5.66 5.44
CA ARG A 87 -11.98 5.09 4.34
C ARG A 87 -10.74 5.94 4.11
N ILE A 88 -9.59 5.31 3.87
CA ILE A 88 -8.35 6.01 3.45
C ILE A 88 -8.60 6.93 2.22
N GLU A 89 -9.66 6.66 1.45
CA GLU A 89 -10.16 7.49 0.35
C GLU A 89 -10.29 9.00 0.68
N LYS A 90 -10.59 9.38 1.94
CA LYS A 90 -10.83 10.80 2.31
C LYS A 90 -9.57 11.61 2.70
N LEU A 91 -8.39 11.01 2.73
CA LEU A 91 -7.14 11.71 3.05
C LEU A 91 -6.29 12.05 1.82
N ARG A 92 -6.78 11.75 0.61
CA ARG A 92 -6.09 12.13 -0.62
C ARG A 92 -6.53 13.54 -1.04
N PRO A 93 -5.64 14.54 -1.09
CA PRO A 93 -5.77 15.54 -2.14
C PRO A 93 -5.84 14.79 -3.45
N ARG A 94 -6.81 15.11 -4.31
CA ARG A 94 -6.81 14.64 -5.71
C ARG A 94 -5.47 15.04 -6.32
N HIS A 95 -4.49 14.14 -6.32
CA HIS A 95 -3.30 14.29 -7.13
C HIS A 95 -3.77 14.06 -8.57
N ILE A 96 -4.15 15.17 -9.19
CA ILE A 96 -4.18 15.29 -10.64
C ILE A 96 -2.77 14.93 -11.09
N HIS A 97 -2.62 13.81 -11.79
CA HIS A 97 -1.43 13.62 -12.60
C HIS A 97 -1.38 14.81 -13.56
N PRO A 98 -0.36 15.69 -13.50
CA PRO A 98 -0.22 16.71 -14.52
C PRO A 98 0.10 15.95 -15.81
N ASN A 99 -0.88 15.89 -16.71
CA ASN A 99 -0.65 15.57 -18.11
C ASN A 99 0.34 16.61 -18.64
N HIS A 100 1.64 16.31 -18.59
CA HIS A 100 2.60 16.96 -19.47
C HIS A 100 2.52 16.22 -20.80
N ARG A 101 1.51 16.62 -21.58
CA ARG A 101 1.64 16.66 -23.03
C ARG A 101 2.34 17.98 -23.31
N THR A 102 3.63 17.92 -23.60
CA THR A 102 4.36 19.02 -24.22
C THR A 102 4.83 18.50 -25.57
N ASP A 103 4.29 19.17 -26.60
CA ASP A 103 4.47 19.09 -28.05
C ASP A 103 4.16 17.76 -28.77
#